data_AF-A0A0M3J9B6-F1
#
_entry.id   AF-A0A0M3J9B6-F1
#
_cell.length_a   1.000
_cell.length_b   1.000
_cell.length_c   1.000
_cell.angle_alpha   90.00
_cell.angle_beta   90.00
_cell.angle_gamma   90.00
#
_symmetry.space_group_name_H-M   'P 1'
#
loop_
_entity.id
_entity.type
_entity.pdbx_description
1 polymer ?
#
loop_
_entity_poly.entity_id
_entity_poly.type
_entity_poly.pdbx_seq_one_letter_code
_entity_poly.pdbx_strand_id
1 'polypeptide(L)'
;LNAELHLSKKGFIPGERIPVGILIENQSGKSVKHAHLSIVQLASCFATYPSPATRDCAFETSGVGLPIPKIPSGNTYKYAPEFYVPALVPDFEILGRLKVDHFLKLEIGFNRHQKSKHAICLIKIPILIGTSTAPERPPPPSDNDAWWTKVASDSAAGKSTEGGAEEASTYLQIF
;
A
#
# COMPACT_ATOMS: atom_id res chain seq x y z
N LEU A 1 14.63 25.30 -11.29
CA LEU A 1 13.55 24.29 -11.38
C LEU A 1 13.03 24.10 -9.97
N ASN A 2 11.74 24.33 -9.76
CA ASN A 2 11.07 24.06 -8.50
C ASN A 2 9.96 23.04 -8.77
N ALA A 3 9.73 22.13 -7.83
CA ALA A 3 8.72 21.09 -7.97
C ALA A 3 8.08 20.79 -6.62
N GLU A 4 6.76 20.62 -6.64
CA GLU A 4 5.97 20.31 -5.45
C GLU A 4 5.09 19.09 -5.72
N LEU A 5 5.00 18.23 -4.69
CA LEU A 5 4.19 17.03 -4.67
C LEU A 5 3.24 17.14 -3.49
N HIS A 6 1.96 17.41 -3.75
CA HIS A 6 0.93 17.55 -2.74
C HIS A 6 0.15 16.24 -2.60
N LEU A 7 -0.06 15.81 -1.36
CA LEU A 7 -0.75 14.58 -1.04
C LEU A 7 -1.72 14.82 0.13
N SER A 8 -3.01 14.50 -0.04
CA SER A 8 -4.03 14.80 0.98
C SER A 8 -4.04 13.82 2.16
N LYS A 9 -3.59 12.57 1.95
CA LYS A 9 -3.46 11.54 2.98
C LYS A 9 -2.28 10.61 2.69
N LYS A 10 -1.78 9.91 3.70
CA LYS A 10 -0.59 9.04 3.55
C LYS A 10 -0.89 7.55 3.55
N GLY A 11 -2.10 7.12 3.95
CA GLY A 11 -2.48 5.71 4.03
C GLY A 11 -3.41 5.30 2.89
N PHE A 12 -3.09 4.17 2.24
CA PHE A 12 -3.81 3.65 1.09
C PHE A 12 -3.97 2.13 1.15
N ILE A 13 -4.89 1.60 0.36
CA ILE A 13 -5.05 0.16 0.12
C ILE A 13 -4.91 -0.14 -1.38
N PRO A 14 -4.55 -1.37 -1.79
CA PRO A 14 -4.55 -1.77 -3.19
C PRO A 14 -5.86 -1.43 -3.91
N GLY A 15 -5.75 -0.94 -5.15
CA GLY A 15 -6.87 -0.47 -5.97
C GLY A 15 -7.34 0.95 -5.65
N GLU A 16 -6.89 1.56 -4.55
CA GLU A 16 -7.28 2.92 -4.20
C GLU A 16 -6.56 3.95 -5.09
N ARG A 17 -7.25 5.03 -5.46
CA ARG A 17 -6.64 6.18 -6.15
C ARG A 17 -5.82 7.01 -5.17
N ILE A 18 -4.61 7.38 -5.57
CA ILE A 18 -3.76 8.32 -4.84
C ILE A 18 -4.13 9.76 -5.24
N PRO A 19 -4.67 10.59 -4.33
CA PRO A 19 -5.08 11.96 -4.62
C PRO A 19 -3.87 12.90 -4.59
N VAL A 20 -3.06 12.83 -5.63
CA VAL A 20 -1.81 13.56 -5.77
C VAL A 20 -1.96 14.78 -6.68
N GLY A 21 -1.38 15.91 -6.27
CA GLY A 21 -1.23 17.10 -7.08
C GLY A 21 0.26 17.38 -7.34
N ILE A 22 0.63 17.61 -8.59
CA ILE A 22 2.02 17.90 -8.98
C ILE A 22 2.07 19.32 -9.57
N LEU A 23 3.01 20.12 -9.07
CA LEU A 23 3.38 21.42 -9.64
C LEU A 23 4.85 21.38 -10.04
N ILE A 24 5.16 21.80 -11.27
CA ILE A 24 6.54 21.90 -11.76
C ILE A 24 6.73 23.29 -12.37
N GLU A 25 7.64 24.07 -11.79
CA GLU A 25 8.02 25.40 -12.25
C GLU A 25 9.39 25.34 -12.92
N ASN A 26 9.40 25.38 -14.24
CA ASN A 26 10.61 25.23 -15.03
C ASN A 26 11.27 26.57 -15.34
N GLN A 27 11.91 27.18 -14.35
CA GLN A 27 12.78 28.35 -14.55
C GLN A 27 14.20 27.98 -15.01
N SER A 28 14.40 26.76 -15.54
CA SER A 28 15.71 26.34 -16.08
C SER A 28 15.80 26.65 -17.58
N GLY A 29 17.01 26.84 -18.12
CA GLY A 29 17.23 27.05 -19.56
C GLY A 29 16.98 25.82 -20.45
N LYS A 30 16.41 24.72 -19.93
CA LYS A 30 16.12 23.48 -20.67
C LYS A 30 14.66 23.07 -20.47
N SER A 31 14.07 22.39 -21.45
CA SER A 31 12.72 21.83 -21.28
C SER A 31 12.74 20.57 -20.44
N VAL A 32 11.82 20.46 -19.47
CA VAL A 32 11.54 19.20 -18.76
C VAL A 32 10.76 18.28 -19.71
N LYS A 33 11.29 17.08 -19.96
CA LYS A 33 10.67 16.09 -20.88
C LYS A 33 10.27 14.80 -20.17
N HIS A 34 10.62 14.68 -18.90
CA HIS A 34 10.35 13.54 -18.07
C HIS A 34 9.86 14.03 -16.71
N ALA A 35 8.69 13.57 -16.34
CA ALA A 35 8.22 13.54 -14.96
C ALA A 35 7.58 12.16 -14.79
N HIS A 36 7.92 11.43 -13.74
CA HIS A 36 7.42 10.09 -13.50
C HIS A 36 7.11 9.90 -12.04
N LEU A 37 5.86 9.57 -11.75
CA LEU A 37 5.37 9.29 -10.41
C LEU A 37 5.23 7.77 -10.25
N SER A 38 5.91 7.19 -9.28
CA SER A 38 5.88 5.75 -8.99
C SER A 38 5.77 5.51 -7.48
N ILE A 39 5.38 4.29 -7.11
CA ILE A 39 5.58 3.76 -5.76
C ILE A 39 6.86 2.93 -5.76
N VAL A 40 7.71 3.15 -4.76
CA VAL A 40 8.85 2.32 -4.43
C VAL A 40 8.54 1.55 -3.16
N GLN A 41 8.58 0.23 -3.23
CA GLN A 41 8.58 -0.68 -2.10
C GLN A 41 10.02 -0.96 -1.69
N LEU A 42 10.37 -0.76 -0.42
CA LEU A 42 11.67 -1.04 0.15
C LEU A 42 11.52 -2.15 1.19
N ALA A 43 12.08 -3.32 0.90
CA ALA A 43 12.19 -4.42 1.85
C ALA A 43 13.60 -4.44 2.46
N SER A 44 13.70 -4.27 3.78
CA SER A 44 14.95 -4.30 4.52
C SER A 44 14.99 -5.54 5.41
N CYS A 45 15.95 -6.43 5.14
CA CYS A 45 16.20 -7.61 5.95
C CYS A 45 17.38 -7.36 6.89
N PHE A 46 17.19 -7.68 8.17
CA PHE A 46 18.17 -7.50 9.23
C PHE A 46 18.60 -8.86 9.74
N ALA A 47 19.87 -9.21 9.54
CA ALA A 47 20.48 -10.42 10.07
C ALA A 47 21.43 -10.04 11.21
N THR A 48 21.40 -10.82 12.31
CA THR A 48 22.31 -10.64 13.45
C THR A 48 23.39 -11.72 13.52
N TYR A 49 23.24 -12.81 12.76
CA TYR A 49 24.17 -13.94 12.69
C TYR A 49 24.53 -14.26 11.23
N PRO A 50 25.79 -14.64 10.90
CA PRO A 50 26.95 -14.74 11.80
C PRO A 50 27.53 -13.38 12.23
N SER A 51 27.12 -12.29 11.58
CA SER A 51 27.45 -10.92 11.97
C SER A 51 26.29 -9.98 11.59
N PRO A 52 26.09 -8.85 12.30
CA PRO A 52 25.07 -7.88 11.95
C PRO A 52 25.21 -7.38 10.51
N ALA A 53 24.16 -7.58 9.71
CA ALA A 53 24.10 -7.13 8.33
C ALA A 53 22.67 -6.72 7.96
N THR A 54 22.56 -5.66 7.16
CA THR A 54 21.29 -5.24 6.57
C THR A 54 21.37 -5.42 5.06
N ARG A 55 20.30 -5.95 4.47
CA ARG A 55 20.13 -6.05 3.02
C ARG A 55 18.82 -5.42 2.60
N ASP A 56 18.93 -4.46 1.70
CA ASP A 56 17.79 -3.75 1.14
C ASP A 56 17.49 -4.25 -0.27
N CYS A 57 16.22 -4.48 -0.53
CA CYS A 57 15.67 -4.78 -1.86
C CYS A 57 14.60 -3.75 -2.18
N ALA A 58 14.77 -3.04 -3.29
CA ALA A 58 13.81 -2.05 -3.75
C ALA A 58 13.10 -2.55 -5.01
N PHE A 59 11.78 -2.44 -5.01
CA PHE A 59 10.94 -2.66 -6.18
C PHE A 59 10.24 -1.34 -6.53
N GLU A 60 10.30 -0.95 -7.80
CA GLU A 60 9.65 0.26 -8.29
C GLU A 60 8.54 -0.09 -9.29
N THR A 61 7.35 0.43 -9.03
CA THR A 61 6.17 0.21 -9.87
C THR A 61 6.27 0.97 -11.19
N SER A 62 5.48 0.55 -12.19
CA SER A 62 5.47 1.19 -13.51
C SER A 62 5.06 2.67 -13.49
N GLY A 63 4.30 3.10 -12.47
CA GLY A 63 3.98 4.51 -12.25
C GLY A 63 3.18 5.16 -13.39
N VAL A 64 3.21 6.49 -13.42
CA VAL A 64 2.57 7.33 -14.44
C VAL A 64 3.52 8.46 -14.86
N GLY A 65 3.54 8.76 -16.16
CA GLY A 65 4.41 9.78 -16.74
C GLY A 65 3.77 11.17 -16.84
N LEU A 66 4.57 12.13 -17.28
CA LEU A 66 4.13 13.48 -17.64
C LEU A 66 3.02 13.40 -18.72
N PRO A 67 1.83 13.99 -18.50
CA PRO A 67 0.71 13.88 -19.42
C PRO A 67 0.87 14.72 -20.69
N ILE A 68 1.87 15.59 -20.73
CA ILE A 68 2.23 16.41 -21.89
C ILE A 68 3.63 16.05 -22.40
N PRO A 69 3.98 16.34 -23.66
CA PRO A 69 5.29 15.97 -24.21
C PRO A 69 6.50 16.62 -23.51
N LYS A 70 6.34 17.86 -23.02
CA LYS A 70 7.38 18.63 -22.30
C LYS A 70 6.82 19.86 -21.61
N ILE A 71 7.53 20.37 -20.60
CA ILE A 71 7.35 21.69 -20.00
C ILE A 71 8.50 22.58 -20.50
N PRO A 72 8.24 23.58 -21.36
CA PRO A 72 9.27 24.49 -21.86
C PRO A 72 10.00 25.29 -20.76
N SER A 73 11.15 25.87 -21.10
CA SER A 73 11.86 26.82 -20.22
C SER A 73 10.97 28.04 -19.96
N GLY A 74 10.97 28.54 -18.73
CA GLY A 74 10.17 29.68 -18.27
C GLY A 74 8.71 29.37 -17.94
N ASN A 75 8.25 28.12 -18.14
CA ASN A 75 6.85 27.75 -17.95
C ASN A 75 6.63 26.95 -16.66
N THR A 76 5.41 27.07 -16.13
CA THR A 76 4.91 26.27 -15.01
C THR A 76 3.79 25.34 -15.50
N TYR A 77 3.77 24.12 -14.97
CA TYR A 77 2.72 23.15 -15.27
C TYR A 77 2.23 22.49 -13.99
N LYS A 78 0.90 22.46 -13.83
CA LYS A 78 0.21 21.83 -12.69
C LYS A 78 -0.75 20.77 -13.20
N TYR A 79 -0.74 19.60 -12.60
CA TYR A 79 -1.61 18.49 -12.99
C TYR A 79 -1.85 17.52 -11.83
N ALA A 80 -2.90 16.72 -11.94
CA ALA A 80 -3.24 15.66 -11.00
C ALA A 80 -3.39 14.35 -11.78
N PRO A 81 -2.37 13.47 -11.80
CA PRO A 81 -2.46 12.23 -12.55
C PRO A 81 -3.49 11.27 -11.95
N GLU A 82 -4.06 10.41 -12.79
CA GLU A 82 -4.80 9.23 -12.35
C GLU A 82 -3.81 8.12 -12.01
N PHE A 83 -3.55 7.93 -10.72
CA PHE A 83 -2.61 6.94 -10.24
C PHE A 83 -3.25 6.11 -9.13
N TYR A 84 -3.22 4.79 -9.29
CA TYR A 84 -3.84 3.83 -8.39
C TYR A 84 -2.78 2.95 -7.74
N VAL A 85 -3.02 2.55 -6.49
CA VAL A 85 -2.15 1.63 -5.77
C VAL A 85 -2.26 0.24 -6.43
N PRO A 86 -1.16 -0.35 -6.93
CA PRO A 86 -1.19 -1.71 -7.47
C PRO A 86 -1.29 -2.75 -6.33
N ALA A 87 -1.38 -4.03 -6.69
CA ALA A 87 -1.34 -5.13 -5.72
C ALA A 87 0.08 -5.27 -5.12
N LEU A 88 0.37 -4.46 -4.11
CA LEU A 88 1.62 -4.46 -3.36
C LEU A 88 1.43 -5.20 -2.03
N VAL A 89 2.54 -5.71 -1.49
CA VAL A 89 2.59 -6.21 -0.11
C VAL A 89 2.31 -5.02 0.81
N PRO A 90 1.56 -5.18 1.91
CA PRO A 90 1.36 -4.08 2.86
C PRO A 90 2.65 -3.71 3.59
N ASP A 91 2.65 -2.54 4.20
CA ASP A 91 3.69 -2.13 5.15
C ASP A 91 3.61 -3.03 6.39
N PHE A 92 4.76 -3.54 6.82
CA PHE A 92 4.87 -4.26 8.07
C PHE A 92 6.31 -4.23 8.59
N GLU A 93 6.46 -4.50 9.89
CA GLU A 93 7.75 -4.66 10.52
C GLU A 93 7.73 -5.87 11.46
N ILE A 94 8.62 -6.81 11.20
CA ILE A 94 9.04 -7.84 12.14
C ILE A 94 10.32 -7.34 12.79
N LEU A 95 10.21 -6.89 14.05
CA LEU A 95 11.28 -6.23 14.79
C LEU A 95 12.61 -6.99 14.67
N GLY A 96 13.63 -6.27 14.18
CA GLY A 96 14.99 -6.80 14.02
C GLY A 96 15.16 -7.90 12.97
N ARG A 97 14.17 -8.14 12.11
CA ARG A 97 14.23 -9.18 11.06
C ARG A 97 13.90 -8.66 9.67
N LEU A 98 12.73 -8.04 9.51
CA LEU A 98 12.23 -7.64 8.19
C LEU A 98 11.34 -6.41 8.33
N LYS A 99 11.55 -5.43 7.45
CA LYS A 99 10.68 -4.26 7.32
C LYS A 99 10.32 -4.04 5.87
N VAL A 100 9.08 -3.71 5.60
CA VAL A 100 8.61 -3.28 4.28
C VAL A 100 7.99 -1.90 4.42
N ASP A 101 8.61 -0.92 3.76
CA ASP A 101 8.15 0.47 3.70
C ASP A 101 7.83 0.86 2.26
N HIS A 102 6.90 1.81 2.08
CA HIS A 102 6.58 2.36 0.77
C HIS A 102 6.84 3.87 0.68
N PHE A 103 7.28 4.29 -0.49
CA PHE A 103 7.50 5.70 -0.82
C PHE A 103 6.82 6.05 -2.13
N LEU A 104 6.06 7.15 -2.12
CA LEU A 104 5.64 7.82 -3.34
C LEU A 104 6.82 8.64 -3.87
N LYS A 105 7.25 8.36 -5.10
CA LYS A 105 8.45 8.91 -5.71
C LYS A 105 8.08 9.69 -6.97
N LEU A 106 8.46 10.96 -7.05
CA LEU A 106 8.39 11.78 -8.26
C LEU A 106 9.81 12.04 -8.77
N GLU A 107 10.12 11.54 -9.97
CA GLU A 107 11.35 11.85 -10.71
C GLU A 107 11.07 12.88 -11.78
N ILE A 108 11.94 13.89 -11.91
CA ILE A 108 11.86 14.91 -12.96
C ILE A 108 13.19 14.95 -13.71
N GLY A 109 13.14 15.10 -15.04
CA GLY A 109 14.30 15.07 -15.93
C GLY A 109 14.11 15.89 -17.21
N PHE A 110 15.22 16.36 -17.78
CA PHE A 110 15.23 17.05 -19.08
C PHE A 110 15.16 16.11 -20.29
N ASN A 111 15.36 14.81 -20.08
CA ASN A 111 15.44 13.83 -21.15
C ASN A 111 14.38 12.74 -20.99
N ARG A 112 13.70 12.37 -22.09
CA ARG A 112 12.50 11.51 -22.07
C ARG A 112 12.80 10.04 -21.79
N HIS A 113 13.98 9.56 -22.21
CA HIS A 113 14.31 8.13 -22.28
C HIS A 113 15.41 7.70 -21.31
N GLN A 114 15.98 8.60 -20.51
CA GLN A 114 17.01 8.23 -19.55
C GLN A 114 16.35 7.81 -18.23
N LYS A 115 16.35 6.49 -17.94
CA LYS A 115 16.04 5.95 -16.62
C LYS A 115 16.99 6.57 -15.57
N SER A 116 16.42 7.05 -14.46
CA SER A 116 16.96 7.42 -13.12
C SER A 116 18.34 8.07 -12.96
N LYS A 117 19.34 7.82 -13.81
CA LYS A 117 20.73 8.33 -13.69
C LYS A 117 20.89 9.83 -13.94
N HIS A 118 19.87 10.50 -14.45
CA HIS A 118 19.88 11.95 -14.73
C HIS A 118 18.61 12.65 -14.24
N ALA A 119 17.95 12.12 -13.22
CA ALA A 119 16.92 12.88 -12.51
C ALA A 119 17.55 14.16 -11.96
N ILE A 120 16.98 15.30 -12.33
CA ILE A 120 17.44 16.62 -11.90
C ILE A 120 16.73 17.07 -10.62
N CYS A 121 15.58 16.47 -10.33
CA CYS A 121 14.83 16.64 -9.11
C CYS A 121 14.16 15.30 -8.79
N LEU A 122 14.24 14.91 -7.52
CA LEU A 122 13.68 13.68 -6.98
C LEU A 122 12.97 14.02 -5.67
N ILE A 123 11.67 13.78 -5.62
CA ILE A 123 10.86 13.94 -4.40
C ILE A 123 10.42 12.54 -3.95
N LYS A 124 10.61 12.23 -2.67
CA LYS A 124 10.14 10.99 -2.05
C LYS A 124 9.31 11.32 -0.82
N ILE A 125 8.07 10.83 -0.78
CA ILE A 125 7.16 10.97 0.35
C ILE A 125 6.85 9.57 0.88
N PRO A 126 7.12 9.27 2.17
CA PRO A 126 6.71 8.00 2.75
C PRO A 126 5.18 7.89 2.78
N ILE A 127 4.67 6.74 2.36
CA ILE A 127 3.25 6.37 2.35
C ILE A 127 3.07 5.01 3.02
N LEU A 128 1.86 4.74 3.53
CA LEU A 128 1.49 3.49 4.17
C LEU A 128 0.54 2.72 3.24
N ILE A 129 0.86 1.47 2.93
CA ILE A 129 -0.01 0.55 2.20
C ILE A 129 -0.57 -0.50 3.17
N GLY A 130 -1.90 -0.60 3.27
CA GLY A 130 -2.60 -1.54 4.15
C GLY A 130 -3.48 -2.55 3.38
N THR A 131 -4.15 -3.46 4.10
CA THR A 131 -4.88 -4.62 3.52
C THR A 131 -6.41 -4.53 3.56
N SER A 132 -6.99 -3.37 3.91
CA SER A 132 -8.44 -3.09 4.10
C SER A 132 -8.85 -2.92 5.57
N THR A 133 -9.86 -2.06 5.79
CA THR A 133 -10.73 -2.15 6.97
C THR A 133 -11.56 -3.43 6.84
N ALA A 134 -11.69 -4.21 7.90
CA ALA A 134 -12.56 -5.38 7.91
C ALA A 134 -13.96 -5.02 7.36
N PRO A 135 -14.63 -5.93 6.62
CA PRO A 135 -16.04 -5.72 6.32
C PRO A 135 -16.76 -5.47 7.64
N GLU A 136 -17.54 -4.39 7.71
CA GLU A 136 -18.39 -4.08 8.85
C GLU A 136 -19.17 -5.35 9.16
N ARG A 137 -18.88 -5.97 10.31
CA ARG A 137 -19.56 -7.20 10.71
C ARG A 137 -21.05 -6.88 10.63
N PRO A 138 -21.86 -7.61 9.83
CA PRO A 138 -23.29 -7.36 9.82
C PRO A 138 -23.77 -7.37 11.27
N PRO A 139 -24.67 -6.45 11.67
CA PRO A 139 -25.19 -6.46 13.04
C PRO A 139 -25.60 -7.89 13.37
N PRO A 140 -25.31 -8.38 14.58
CA PRO A 140 -25.70 -9.73 14.97
C PRO A 140 -27.17 -9.91 14.58
N PRO A 141 -27.54 -11.04 13.94
CA PRO A 141 -28.92 -11.28 13.55
C PRO A 141 -29.80 -11.06 14.80
N SER A 142 -30.89 -10.33 14.65
CA SER A 142 -31.86 -10.21 15.74
C SER A 142 -32.28 -11.62 16.14
N ASP A 143 -32.43 -11.88 17.45
CA ASP A 143 -32.64 -13.22 18.02
C ASP A 143 -33.79 -14.03 17.39
N ASN A 144 -34.66 -13.38 16.62
CA ASN A 144 -35.77 -13.99 15.89
C ASN A 144 -35.37 -14.76 14.61
N ASP A 145 -34.18 -14.55 14.03
CA ASP A 145 -33.76 -15.18 12.76
C ASP A 145 -32.58 -16.17 12.91
N ALA A 146 -32.23 -16.50 14.14
CA ALA A 146 -31.23 -17.51 14.47
C ALA A 146 -31.70 -18.93 14.06
N TRP A 147 -31.01 -19.60 13.13
CA TRP A 147 -31.36 -20.98 12.74
C TRP A 147 -31.37 -21.99 13.92
N TRP A 148 -30.69 -21.66 15.02
CA TRP A 148 -30.61 -22.45 16.25
C TRP A 148 -31.81 -22.26 17.19
N THR A 149 -32.63 -21.21 17.05
CA THR A 149 -33.87 -21.07 17.84
C THR A 149 -34.99 -21.99 17.35
N LYS A 150 -34.94 -22.43 16.08
CA LYS A 150 -35.84 -23.48 15.56
C LYS A 150 -35.59 -24.85 16.18
N VAL A 151 -34.35 -25.13 16.59
CA VAL A 151 -33.98 -26.44 17.14
C VAL A 151 -34.50 -26.61 18.58
N ALA A 152 -34.69 -25.51 19.31
CA ALA A 152 -35.16 -25.55 20.69
C ALA A 152 -36.68 -25.81 20.84
N SER A 153 -37.47 -25.61 19.78
CA SER A 153 -38.93 -25.78 19.85
C SER A 153 -39.39 -27.22 19.59
N ASP A 154 -38.55 -28.06 18.98
CA ASP A 154 -38.90 -29.45 18.66
C ASP A 154 -38.43 -30.47 19.73
N SER A 155 -37.74 -30.03 20.79
CA SER A 155 -37.21 -30.91 21.84
C SER A 155 -37.96 -30.81 23.17
N ALA A 156 -39.30 -30.78 23.13
CA ALA A 156 -40.15 -30.98 24.30
C ALA A 156 -40.87 -32.35 24.24
N ALA A 157 -40.12 -33.44 24.04
CA ALA A 157 -40.59 -34.79 24.34
C ALA A 157 -39.42 -35.76 24.56
N GLY A 158 -39.10 -36.06 25.82
CA GLY A 158 -38.68 -37.41 26.21
C GLY A 158 -37.21 -37.68 26.55
N LYS A 159 -36.98 -37.82 27.87
CA LYS A 159 -36.09 -38.77 28.58
C LYS A 159 -34.55 -38.68 28.46
N SER A 160 -33.97 -38.17 29.55
CA SER A 160 -32.95 -38.79 30.43
C SER A 160 -31.96 -39.81 29.84
N THR A 161 -30.65 -39.50 29.85
CA THR A 161 -29.60 -40.20 30.66
C THR A 161 -28.24 -39.52 30.54
N GLU A 162 -27.39 -39.82 31.52
CA GLU A 162 -26.17 -39.15 32.00
C GLU A 162 -24.92 -39.22 31.11
N GLY A 163 -24.00 -38.26 31.33
CA GLY A 163 -22.60 -38.60 31.67
C GLY A 163 -21.51 -38.28 30.64
N GLY A 164 -20.51 -37.49 31.08
CA GLY A 164 -19.12 -37.60 30.61
C GLY A 164 -18.58 -36.43 29.80
N ALA A 165 -17.71 -35.64 30.42
CA ALA A 165 -16.89 -34.62 29.77
C ALA A 165 -15.66 -35.26 29.11
N GLU A 166 -15.28 -34.79 27.92
CA GLU A 166 -13.96 -35.05 27.33
C GLU A 166 -13.46 -33.81 26.56
N GLU A 167 -12.22 -33.40 26.86
CA GLU A 167 -11.54 -32.22 26.36
C GLU A 167 -11.27 -32.28 24.84
N ALA A 168 -11.50 -31.17 24.13
CA ALA A 168 -11.06 -31.00 22.75
C ALA A 168 -9.71 -30.27 22.70
N SER A 169 -8.64 -31.03 22.45
CA SER A 169 -7.36 -30.52 21.96
C SER A 169 -7.30 -30.73 20.44
N THR A 170 -7.05 -29.68 19.66
CA THR A 170 -6.62 -29.85 18.25
C THR A 170 -5.72 -28.70 17.81
N TYR A 171 -4.48 -29.07 17.48
CA TYR A 171 -3.46 -28.24 16.82
C TYR A 171 -3.79 -28.03 15.34
N LEU A 172 -3.50 -26.84 14.80
CA LEU A 172 -3.49 -26.55 13.37
C LEU A 172 -2.04 -26.45 12.87
N GLN A 173 -1.62 -27.41 12.03
CA GLN A 173 -0.41 -27.33 11.21
C GLN A 173 -0.69 -26.52 9.95
N ILE A 174 0.24 -25.61 9.63
CA ILE A 174 0.25 -24.80 8.41
C ILE A 174 1.39 -25.34 7.54
N PHE A 175 1.11 -25.61 6.26
CA PHE A 175 2.10 -25.93 5.23
C PHE A 175 2.79 -24.66 4.71
#